data_AF-A0A954XR60-F1
#
_entry.id   AF-A0A954XR60-F1
#
_cell.length_a   1.000
_cell.length_b   1.000
_cell.length_c   1.000
_cell.angle_alpha   90.00
_cell.angle_beta   90.00
_cell.angle_gamma   90.00
#
_symmetry.space_group_name_H-M   'P 1'
#
loop_
_entity.id
_entity.type
_entity.pdbx_description
1 polymer ?
#
loop_
_entity_poly.entity_id
_entity_poly.type
_entity_poly.pdbx_seq_one_letter_code
_entity_poly.pdbx_strand_id
1 'polypeptide(L)' 'NPRGEFYSRENIREALDMRNFMDILRSTGVETGGPSAFSNSDRQNFAKQLDRFLAGSLRR' A
#
# COMPACT_ATOMS: atom_id res chain seq x y z
N ASN A 1 3.24 -1.01 -1.97
CA ASN A 1 1.84 -0.54 -1.87
C ASN A 1 1.40 0.02 -3.22
N PRO A 2 0.20 -0.30 -3.76
CA PRO A 2 -0.35 0.33 -4.98
C PRO A 2 -0.40 1.86 -4.96
N ARG A 3 -0.38 2.49 -3.78
CA ARG A 3 -0.27 3.95 -3.60
C ARG A 3 1.17 4.49 -3.58
N GLY A 4 2.15 3.64 -3.86
CA GLY A 4 3.55 4.06 -3.97
C GLY A 4 4.32 4.16 -2.65
N GLU A 5 3.77 3.63 -1.56
CA GLU A 5 4.56 3.36 -0.35
C GLU A 5 5.37 2.07 -0.53
N PHE A 6 6.66 2.14 -0.19
CA PHE A 6 7.55 0.97 -0.21
C PHE A 6 7.43 0.22 1.12
N TYR A 7 7.20 -1.08 1.05
CA TYR A 7 7.12 -1.90 2.26
C TYR A 7 8.51 -2.31 2.74
N SER A 8 8.71 -2.16 4.03
CA SER A 8 9.91 -2.54 4.76
C SER A 8 9.52 -3.41 5.95
N ARG A 9 10.52 -3.93 6.68
CA ARG A 9 10.25 -4.72 7.88
C ARG A 9 9.61 -3.88 8.98
N GLU A 10 9.88 -2.59 8.97
CA GLU A 10 9.44 -1.64 9.99
C GLU A 10 7.98 -1.23 9.79
N ASN A 11 7.47 -1.15 8.54
CA ASN A 11 6.11 -0.64 8.27
C ASN A 11 5.09 -1.72 7.84
N ILE A 12 5.52 -2.89 7.37
CA ILE A 12 4.59 -3.89 6.80
C ILE A 12 3.58 -4.39 7.83
N ARG A 13 3.98 -4.48 9.11
CA ARG A 13 3.10 -4.99 10.16
C ARG A 13 1.95 -4.01 10.43
N GLU A 14 2.26 -2.74 10.60
CA GLU A 14 1.27 -1.68 10.81
C GLU A 14 0.28 -1.59 9.64
N ALA A 15 0.78 -1.68 8.40
CA ALA A 15 -0.07 -1.69 7.20
C ALA A 15 -1.05 -2.87 7.19
N LEU A 16 -0.61 -4.05 7.62
CA LEU A 16 -1.46 -5.24 7.73
C LEU A 16 -2.48 -5.12 8.86
N ASP A 17 -2.08 -4.56 10.00
CA ASP A 17 -2.97 -4.38 11.15
C ASP A 17 -4.10 -3.39 10.80
N MET A 18 -3.79 -2.27 10.14
CA MET A 18 -4.81 -1.33 9.64
C MET A 18 -5.74 -1.96 8.60
N ARG A 19 -5.20 -2.78 7.68
CA ARG A 19 -6.01 -3.52 6.71
C ARG A 19 -7.01 -4.43 7.42
N ASN A 20 -6.54 -5.22 8.38
CA ASN A 20 -7.37 -6.18 9.11
C ASN A 20 -8.42 -5.46 9.96
N PHE A 21 -8.06 -4.36 10.61
CA PHE A 21 -9.00 -3.55 11.38
C PHE A 21 -10.14 -3.00 10.51
N MET A 22 -9.81 -2.42 9.36
CA MET A 22 -10.81 -1.89 8.43
C MET A 22 -11.67 -3.00 7.78
N ASP A 23 -11.12 -4.20 7.61
CA ASP A 23 -11.87 -5.37 7.15
C ASP A 23 -12.93 -5.81 8.18
N ILE A 24 -12.56 -5.82 9.48
CA ILE A 24 -13.49 -6.10 10.57
C ILE A 24 -14.65 -5.10 10.55
N LEU A 25 -14.36 -3.79 10.45
CA LEU A 25 -15.41 -2.76 10.42
C LEU A 25 -16.37 -2.89 9.23
N ARG A 26 -15.87 -3.36 8.08
CA ARG A 26 -16.70 -3.70 6.91
C ARG A 26 -17.56 -4.93 7.17
N SER A 27 -16.98 -5.98 7.75
CA SER A 27 -17.69 -7.24 8.04
C SER A 27 -18.81 -7.07 9.06
N THR A 28 -18.67 -6.11 9.99
CA THR A 28 -19.68 -5.81 11.02
C THR A 28 -20.71 -4.79 10.56
N GLY A 29 -20.55 -4.21 9.36
CA GLY A 29 -21.44 -3.19 8.81
C GLY A 29 -21.31 -1.81 9.45
N VAL A 30 -20.27 -1.56 10.27
CA VAL A 30 -20.00 -0.25 10.88
C VAL A 30 -19.47 0.73 9.85
N GLU A 31 -18.54 0.29 9.01
CA GLU A 31 -17.98 1.07 7.89
C GLU A 31 -18.08 0.24 6.62
N THR A 32 -19.02 0.54 5.74
CA THR A 32 -19.23 -0.24 4.51
C THR A 32 -18.44 0.28 3.31
N GLY A 33 -17.80 1.45 3.45
CA GLY A 33 -16.99 2.08 2.41
C GLY A 33 -15.66 1.37 2.14
N GLY A 34 -15.32 1.23 0.87
CA GLY A 34 -14.00 0.78 0.43
C GLY A 34 -12.94 1.89 0.53
N PRO A 35 -11.64 1.55 0.46
CA PRO A 35 -10.62 2.57 0.23
C PRO A 35 -10.93 3.34 -1.06
N SER A 36 -10.51 4.61 -1.14
CA SER A 36 -10.70 5.43 -2.33
C SER A 36 -10.11 4.75 -3.58
N ALA A 37 -10.62 5.10 -4.76
CA ALA A 37 -10.01 4.64 -6.00
C ALA A 37 -8.55 5.12 -6.11
N PHE A 38 -7.73 4.40 -6.89
CA PHE A 38 -6.38 4.87 -7.19
C PHE A 38 -6.42 6.07 -8.14
N SER A 39 -5.56 7.03 -7.85
CA SER A 39 -5.34 8.21 -8.68
C SER A 39 -4.20 8.01 -9.67
N ASN A 40 -4.08 8.91 -10.65
CA ASN A 40 -2.90 8.96 -11.52
C ASN A 40 -1.60 9.21 -10.73
N SER A 41 -1.68 9.95 -9.61
CA SER A 41 -0.54 10.18 -8.72
C SER A 41 -0.09 8.89 -8.04
N ASP A 42 -1.03 8.07 -7.55
CA ASP A 42 -0.73 6.75 -6.98
C ASP A 42 0.05 5.87 -7.97
N ARG A 43 -0.39 5.84 -9.23
CA ARG A 43 0.28 5.10 -10.30
C ARG A 43 1.72 5.59 -10.53
N GLN A 44 1.92 6.90 -10.56
CA GLN A 44 3.26 7.47 -10.72
C GLN A 44 4.16 7.18 -9.52
N ASN A 45 3.63 7.27 -8.29
CA ASN A 45 4.39 6.99 -7.08
C ASN A 45 4.78 5.51 -7.00
N PHE A 46 3.87 4.61 -7.38
CA PHE A 46 4.17 3.18 -7.49
C PHE A 46 5.29 2.91 -8.49
N ALA A 47 5.19 3.44 -9.70
CA ALA A 47 6.22 3.27 -10.73
C ALA A 47 7.60 3.75 -10.24
N LYS A 48 7.67 4.95 -9.64
CA LYS A 48 8.92 5.50 -9.09
C LYS A 48 9.57 4.61 -8.04
N GLN A 49 8.78 4.03 -7.11
CA GLN A 49 9.35 3.12 -6.11
C GLN A 49 9.82 1.80 -6.73
N LEU A 50 9.06 1.25 -7.68
CA LEU A 50 9.44 0.04 -8.39
C LEU A 50 10.76 0.25 -9.15
N ASP A 51 10.89 1.35 -9.87
CA ASP A 51 12.10 1.70 -10.61
C ASP A 51 13.31 1.81 -9.68
N ARG A 52 13.16 2.49 -8.53
CA ARG A 52 14.23 2.61 -7.53
C ARG A 52 14.65 1.25 -6.98
N PHE A 53 13.68 0.38 -6.69
CA PHE A 53 13.95 -0.97 -6.20
C PHE A 53 14.74 -1.79 -7.22
N LEU A 54 14.27 -1.84 -8.46
CA LEU A 54 14.92 -2.58 -9.54
C LEU A 54 16.31 -2.05 -9.86
N ALA A 55 16.47 -0.72 -9.94
CA ALA A 55 17.77 -0.09 -10.18
C ALA A 55 18.77 -0.38 -9.05
N GLY A 56 18.30 -0.48 -7.80
CA GLY A 56 19.12 -0.90 -6.67
C GLY A 56 19.49 -2.39 -6.70
N SER A 57 18.61 -3.24 -7.21
CA SER A 57 18.84 -4.69 -7.36
C SER A 57 19.77 -5.03 -8.52
N LEU A 58 19.71 -4.29 -9.63
CA LEU A 58 20.55 -4.50 -10.82
C LEU A 58 22.00 -4.00 -10.65
N ARG A 59 22.26 -3.20 -9.61
CA ARG A 59 23.61 -2.70 -9.27
C ARG A 59 24.37 -3.61 -8.29
N ARG A 60 23.79 -4.73 -7.91
CA ARG A 60 24.41 -5.77 -7.06
C ARG A 60 24.79 -6.96 -7.91
#